data_AF-A0A4U1IL37-F1
#
_entry.id   AF-A0A4U1IL37-F1
#
_cell.length_a   1.000
_cell.length_b   1.000
_cell.length_c   1.000
_cell.angle_alpha   90.00
_cell.angle_beta   90.00
_cell.angle_gamma   90.00
#
_symmetry.space_group_name_H-M   'P 1'
#
loop_
_entity.id
_entity.type
_entity.pdbx_description
1 polymer ?
#
loop_
_entity_poly.entity_id
_entity_poly.type
_entity_poly.pdbx_seq_one_letter_code
_entity_poly.pdbx_strand_id
1 'polypeptide(L)'
;MHRFACILLGLVVVMLALTGPARADVVGAKPLFCGPGKVGVSDHGGSRCEKKAPTNCPPGWRGEIGGECRLATCQSDRDCAGDETCSEVTACVETRSIYSRRDPSGPPRSYDAALGICGPGAACDAPRRCEKRSVCVRTGEVATAYVPPPGQYEAKGLPRRSIGCGGCAVGEEGGAAAAFLVGAAFVLARATRRKAR
;
A
#
# COMPACT_ATOMS: atom_id res chain seq x y z
N MET A 1 0.72 -17.22 50.85
CA MET A 1 0.13 -16.69 49.58
C MET A 1 0.94 -15.57 48.91
N HIS A 2 1.87 -14.87 49.61
CA HIS A 2 2.64 -13.75 49.01
C HIS A 2 3.81 -14.14 48.07
N ARG A 3 4.26 -15.41 48.07
CA ARG A 3 5.42 -15.83 47.26
C ARG A 3 5.11 -16.08 45.77
N PHE A 4 3.84 -16.32 45.41
CA PHE A 4 3.42 -16.53 44.02
C PHE A 4 3.26 -15.22 43.24
N ALA A 5 2.95 -14.11 43.92
CA ALA A 5 2.75 -12.81 43.28
C ALA A 5 4.05 -12.22 42.68
N CYS A 6 5.20 -12.41 43.35
CA CYS A 6 6.49 -11.88 42.85
C CYS A 6 7.00 -12.62 41.61
N ILE A 7 6.71 -13.91 41.46
CA ILE A 7 7.19 -14.72 40.32
C ILE A 7 6.43 -14.35 39.05
N LEU A 8 5.10 -14.15 39.15
CA LEU A 8 4.27 -13.71 38.03
C LEU A 8 4.65 -12.31 37.55
N LEU A 9 4.95 -11.38 38.46
CA LEU A 9 5.37 -10.02 38.10
C LEU A 9 6.72 -10.01 37.38
N GLY A 10 7.68 -10.83 37.81
CA GLY A 10 8.97 -10.96 37.15
C GLY A 10 8.86 -11.51 35.72
N LEU A 11 7.99 -12.48 35.49
CA LEU A 11 7.76 -13.09 34.17
C LEU A 11 7.13 -12.10 33.17
N VAL A 12 6.20 -11.27 33.63
CA VAL A 12 5.57 -10.23 32.80
C VAL A 12 6.59 -9.16 32.39
N VAL A 13 7.48 -8.73 33.29
CA VAL A 13 8.50 -7.72 32.98
C VAL A 13 9.54 -8.24 31.97
N VAL A 14 9.94 -9.51 32.09
CA VAL A 14 10.85 -10.14 31.11
C VAL A 14 10.18 -10.26 29.74
N MET A 15 8.90 -10.66 29.69
CA MET A 15 8.15 -10.74 28.42
C MET A 15 7.97 -9.36 27.74
N LEU A 16 7.84 -8.27 28.49
CA LEU A 16 7.78 -6.92 27.91
C LEU A 16 9.12 -6.47 27.32
N ALA A 17 10.25 -6.88 27.91
CA ALA A 17 11.59 -6.45 27.49
C ALA A 17 12.11 -7.15 26.21
N LEU A 18 11.46 -8.23 25.76
CA LEU A 18 11.80 -8.97 24.54
C LEU A 18 11.15 -8.39 23.27
N THR A 19 10.35 -7.33 23.38
CA THR A 19 9.78 -6.65 22.21
C THR A 19 10.77 -5.61 21.69
N GLY A 20 11.68 -6.05 20.82
CA GLY A 20 12.56 -5.14 20.08
C GLY A 20 11.75 -4.08 19.30
N PRO A 21 12.32 -2.89 19.01
CA PRO A 21 11.61 -1.84 18.29
C PRO A 21 11.22 -2.35 16.90
N ALA A 22 9.92 -2.45 16.64
CA ALA A 22 9.42 -2.70 15.31
C ALA A 22 9.87 -1.55 14.40
N ARG A 23 10.73 -1.86 13.42
CA ARG A 23 11.11 -0.90 12.36
C ARG A 23 9.88 -0.69 11.49
N ALA A 24 9.11 0.35 11.77
CA ALA A 24 8.11 0.82 10.84
C ALA A 24 8.81 1.24 9.54
N ASP A 25 8.25 0.86 8.40
CA ASP A 25 8.71 1.33 7.10
C ASP A 25 8.41 2.83 7.00
N VAL A 26 9.42 3.65 7.32
CA VAL A 26 9.28 5.11 7.41
C VAL A 26 9.22 5.68 5.98
N VAL A 27 8.03 6.09 5.57
CA VAL A 27 7.86 6.93 4.36
C VAL A 27 8.45 8.32 4.67
N GLY A 28 9.51 8.68 3.95
CA GLY A 28 10.20 9.97 4.13
C GLY A 28 9.33 11.18 3.77
N ALA A 29 9.79 12.40 4.09
CA ALA A 29 9.08 13.62 3.69
C ALA A 29 9.13 13.84 2.17
N LYS A 30 8.02 14.33 1.58
CA LYS A 30 8.00 14.69 0.15
C LYS A 30 8.94 15.86 -0.14
N PRO A 31 9.57 15.93 -1.34
CA PRO A 31 10.40 17.07 -1.70
C PRO A 31 9.56 18.35 -1.78
N LEU A 32 10.07 19.45 -1.23
CA LEU A 32 9.37 20.74 -1.22
C LEU A 32 9.56 21.53 -2.54
N PHE A 33 10.68 21.32 -3.23
CA PHE A 33 11.04 22.06 -4.44
C PHE A 33 11.19 21.11 -5.63
N CYS A 34 10.17 21.08 -6.48
CA CYS A 34 10.14 20.21 -7.66
C CYS A 34 10.23 20.93 -9.01
N GLY A 35 10.34 22.26 -8.99
CA GLY A 35 10.27 23.08 -10.19
C GLY A 35 8.86 23.15 -10.81
N PRO A 36 8.69 23.92 -11.88
CA PRO A 36 7.39 24.11 -12.54
C PRO A 36 6.81 22.80 -13.08
N GLY A 37 5.48 22.64 -13.00
CA GLY A 37 4.75 21.49 -13.55
C GLY A 37 4.93 20.17 -12.78
N LYS A 38 5.66 20.16 -11.66
CA LYS A 38 5.90 18.95 -10.86
C LYS A 38 5.41 19.11 -9.41
N VAL A 39 5.24 17.98 -8.72
CA VAL A 39 4.85 17.87 -7.31
C VAL A 39 5.74 16.85 -6.61
N GLY A 40 6.04 17.10 -5.34
CA GLY A 40 6.76 16.15 -4.51
C GLY A 40 5.87 15.00 -4.08
N VAL A 41 6.33 13.77 -4.31
CA VAL A 41 5.72 12.53 -3.81
C VAL A 41 6.71 11.79 -2.91
N SER A 42 6.19 11.02 -1.97
CA SER A 42 6.98 10.14 -1.13
C SER A 42 6.18 8.87 -0.84
N ASP A 43 6.84 7.73 -1.01
CA ASP A 43 6.30 6.40 -0.73
C ASP A 43 7.46 5.49 -0.24
N HIS A 44 7.20 4.20 -0.07
CA HIS A 44 8.21 3.19 0.32
C HIS A 44 9.38 3.04 -0.67
N GLY A 45 9.29 3.63 -1.87
CA GLY A 45 10.37 3.72 -2.85
C GLY A 45 11.21 4.99 -2.74
N GLY A 46 10.90 5.87 -1.79
CA GLY A 46 11.62 7.11 -1.56
C GLY A 46 10.95 8.35 -2.16
N SER A 47 11.54 9.50 -1.83
CA SER A 47 11.03 10.82 -2.15
C SER A 47 11.50 11.29 -3.53
N ARG A 48 10.60 11.77 -4.37
CA ARG A 48 10.90 12.20 -5.75
C ARG A 48 9.92 13.25 -6.25
N CYS A 49 10.26 13.89 -7.36
CA CYS A 49 9.40 14.86 -8.04
C CYS A 49 8.74 14.24 -9.26
N GLU A 50 7.42 14.27 -9.32
CA GLU A 50 6.62 13.73 -10.42
C GLU A 50 5.82 14.83 -11.12
N LYS A 51 5.38 14.58 -12.35
CA LYS A 51 4.50 15.52 -13.08
C LYS A 51 3.19 15.70 -12.32
N LYS A 52 2.69 16.94 -12.24
CA LYS A 52 1.37 17.22 -11.66
C LYS A 52 0.27 16.48 -12.41
N ALA A 53 -0.79 16.14 -11.70
CA ALA A 53 -2.01 15.64 -12.31
C ALA A 53 -2.57 16.67 -13.31
N PRO A 54 -2.93 16.27 -14.54
CA PRO A 54 -3.58 17.16 -15.49
C PRO A 54 -4.98 17.53 -14.98
N THR A 55 -5.41 18.78 -15.19
CA THR A 55 -6.73 19.27 -14.76
C THR A 55 -7.76 19.32 -15.89
N ASN A 56 -7.32 19.08 -17.13
CA ASN A 56 -8.12 19.14 -18.35
C ASN A 56 -8.41 17.75 -18.92
N CYS A 57 -8.69 16.78 -18.04
CA CYS A 57 -9.07 15.44 -18.49
C CYS A 57 -10.49 15.43 -19.09
N PRO A 58 -10.78 14.52 -20.05
CA PRO A 58 -12.13 14.39 -20.59
C PRO A 58 -13.16 13.98 -19.53
N PRO A 59 -14.46 14.23 -19.74
CA PRO A 59 -15.51 13.72 -18.86
C PRO A 59 -15.43 12.20 -18.67
N GLY A 60 -15.51 11.72 -17.43
CA GLY A 60 -15.28 10.31 -17.08
C GLY A 60 -13.82 9.98 -16.72
N TRP A 61 -12.90 10.95 -16.81
CA TRP A 61 -11.48 10.77 -16.55
C TRP A 61 -10.97 11.70 -15.46
N ARG A 62 -9.98 11.22 -14.70
CA ARG A 62 -9.32 11.97 -13.64
C ARG A 62 -7.82 12.03 -13.88
N GLY A 63 -7.23 13.19 -13.61
CA GLY A 63 -5.79 13.35 -13.65
C GLY A 63 -5.12 12.63 -12.48
N GLU A 64 -4.09 11.84 -12.78
CA GLU A 64 -3.23 11.21 -11.79
C GLU A 64 -1.84 11.86 -11.77
N ILE A 65 -1.21 11.84 -10.59
CA ILE A 65 0.20 12.22 -10.46
C ILE A 65 1.02 11.31 -11.39
N GLY A 66 1.91 11.91 -12.18
CA GLY A 66 2.54 11.25 -13.32
C GLY A 66 2.18 11.91 -14.65
N GLY A 67 1.12 12.72 -14.68
CA GLY A 67 0.74 13.53 -15.84
C GLY A 67 -0.23 12.83 -16.79
N GLU A 68 -0.96 11.83 -16.30
CA GLU A 68 -1.85 10.97 -17.10
C GLU A 68 -3.31 11.21 -16.68
N CYS A 69 -4.23 11.10 -17.63
CA CYS A 69 -5.66 10.97 -17.32
C CYS A 69 -6.00 9.48 -17.26
N ARG A 70 -6.69 9.05 -16.20
CA ARG A 70 -7.18 7.68 -16.05
C ARG A 70 -8.69 7.65 -15.90
N LEU A 71 -9.29 6.55 -16.34
CA LEU A 71 -10.73 6.37 -16.25
C LEU A 71 -11.16 6.32 -14.78
N ALA A 72 -12.07 7.21 -14.38
CA ALA A 72 -12.52 7.34 -13.00
C ALA A 72 -13.61 6.32 -12.67
N THR A 73 -13.27 5.04 -12.59
CA THR A 73 -14.25 3.96 -12.36
C THR A 73 -14.89 4.05 -10.96
N CYS A 74 -16.18 3.74 -10.87
CA CYS A 74 -16.95 3.71 -9.61
C CYS A 74 -17.83 2.47 -9.51
N GLN A 75 -18.28 2.15 -8.30
CA GLN A 75 -19.34 1.17 -8.05
C GLN A 75 -20.65 1.86 -7.65
N SER A 76 -20.56 3.04 -7.04
CA SER A 76 -21.70 3.88 -6.66
C SER A 76 -21.33 5.36 -6.65
N ASP A 77 -22.31 6.25 -6.55
CA ASP A 77 -22.11 7.71 -6.44
C ASP A 77 -21.20 8.10 -5.27
N ARG A 78 -21.12 7.26 -4.23
CA ARG A 78 -20.26 7.50 -3.05
C ARG A 78 -18.76 7.40 -3.37
N ASP A 79 -18.40 6.75 -4.46
CA ASP A 79 -17.00 6.64 -4.91
C ASP A 79 -16.55 7.88 -5.69
N CYS A 80 -17.51 8.71 -6.12
CA CYS A 80 -17.29 9.88 -6.94
C CYS A 80 -17.07 11.13 -6.09
N ALA A 81 -16.33 12.11 -6.64
CA ALA A 81 -15.94 13.30 -5.90
C ALA A 81 -16.87 14.48 -6.24
N GLY A 82 -17.25 15.26 -5.23
CA GLY A 82 -17.97 16.52 -5.44
C GLY A 82 -19.34 16.32 -6.09
N ASP A 83 -19.51 16.88 -7.28
CA ASP A 83 -20.75 16.93 -8.07
C ASP A 83 -20.81 15.85 -9.17
N GLU A 84 -19.98 14.81 -9.05
CA GLU A 84 -19.95 13.66 -9.96
C GLU A 84 -21.00 12.60 -9.59
N THR A 85 -21.50 11.89 -10.60
CA THR A 85 -22.39 10.74 -10.46
C THR A 85 -21.80 9.52 -11.16
N CYS A 86 -22.11 8.33 -10.64
CA CYS A 86 -21.62 7.07 -11.15
C CYS A 86 -22.50 6.61 -12.32
N SER A 87 -22.03 6.85 -13.55
CA SER A 87 -22.78 6.60 -14.78
C SER A 87 -22.24 5.38 -15.53
N GLU A 88 -23.14 4.54 -16.05
CA GLU A 88 -22.77 3.39 -16.89
C GLU A 88 -22.27 3.86 -18.27
N VAL A 89 -21.14 3.32 -18.70
CA VAL A 89 -20.52 3.53 -20.01
C VAL A 89 -20.08 2.19 -20.58
N THR A 90 -19.81 2.15 -21.89
CA THR A 90 -19.12 1.00 -22.48
C THR A 90 -17.63 1.29 -22.53
N ALA A 91 -16.84 0.51 -21.80
CA ALA A 91 -15.40 0.72 -21.62
C ALA A 91 -14.57 -0.34 -22.36
N CYS A 92 -13.37 0.05 -22.81
CA CYS A 92 -12.35 -0.88 -23.26
C CYS A 92 -11.70 -1.55 -22.05
N VAL A 93 -11.96 -2.86 -21.90
CA VAL A 93 -11.47 -3.67 -20.80
C VAL A 93 -10.37 -4.61 -21.27
N GLU A 94 -9.29 -4.67 -20.49
CA GLU A 94 -8.19 -5.63 -20.64
C GLU A 94 -8.08 -6.49 -19.39
N THR A 95 -8.03 -7.82 -19.55
CA THR A 95 -7.72 -8.70 -18.42
C THR A 95 -6.22 -8.71 -18.19
N ARG A 96 -5.82 -8.25 -17.00
CA ARG A 96 -4.43 -8.22 -16.55
C ARG A 96 -4.22 -9.22 -15.44
N SER A 97 -3.02 -9.76 -15.34
CA SER A 97 -2.63 -10.68 -14.29
C SER A 97 -1.54 -10.05 -13.41
N ILE A 98 -1.63 -10.24 -12.10
CA ILE A 98 -0.62 -9.81 -11.14
C ILE A 98 -0.19 -10.98 -10.27
N TYR A 99 1.12 -11.22 -10.22
CA TYR A 99 1.70 -12.16 -9.28
C TYR A 99 1.73 -11.57 -7.87
N SER A 100 1.49 -12.43 -6.88
CA SER A 100 1.72 -12.05 -5.49
C SER A 100 3.22 -11.88 -5.26
N ARG A 101 3.64 -10.76 -4.68
CA ARG A 101 5.04 -10.64 -4.25
C ARG A 101 5.38 -11.60 -3.11
N ARG A 102 4.39 -12.00 -2.31
CA ARG A 102 4.58 -12.93 -1.18
C ARG A 102 4.68 -14.39 -1.62
N ASP A 103 4.06 -14.71 -2.74
CA ASP A 103 4.07 -16.04 -3.33
C ASP A 103 4.17 -15.90 -4.87
N PRO A 104 5.40 -15.67 -5.39
CA PRO A 104 5.62 -15.51 -6.84
C PRO A 104 5.37 -16.80 -7.61
N SER A 105 5.44 -17.96 -6.93
CA SER A 105 5.24 -19.28 -7.52
C SER A 105 3.76 -19.65 -7.63
N GLY A 106 2.89 -18.99 -6.87
CA GLY A 106 1.44 -19.16 -6.93
C GLY A 106 0.83 -18.65 -8.24
N PRO A 107 -0.41 -19.09 -8.57
CA PRO A 107 -1.12 -18.62 -9.75
C PRO A 107 -1.36 -17.10 -9.67
N PRO A 108 -1.23 -16.36 -10.79
CA PRO A 108 -1.44 -14.93 -10.77
C PRO A 108 -2.93 -14.61 -10.56
N ARG A 109 -3.19 -13.48 -9.91
CA ARG A 109 -4.56 -12.96 -9.78
C ARG A 109 -4.90 -12.15 -11.03
N SER A 110 -5.97 -12.53 -11.70
CA SER A 110 -6.50 -11.79 -12.85
C SER A 110 -7.49 -10.73 -12.41
N TYR A 111 -7.47 -9.57 -13.06
CA TYR A 111 -8.47 -8.52 -12.90
C TYR A 111 -8.68 -7.80 -14.21
N ASP A 112 -9.87 -7.24 -14.38
CA ASP A 112 -10.24 -6.47 -15.55
C ASP A 112 -9.93 -4.98 -15.33
N ALA A 113 -9.04 -4.44 -16.14
CA ALA A 113 -8.69 -3.03 -16.14
C ALA A 113 -9.48 -2.29 -17.24
N ALA A 114 -10.22 -1.25 -16.86
CA ALA A 114 -10.86 -0.34 -17.81
C ALA A 114 -9.85 0.73 -18.24
N LEU A 115 -9.59 0.80 -19.54
CA LEU A 115 -8.50 1.60 -20.13
C LEU A 115 -8.98 2.70 -21.06
N GLY A 116 -10.26 2.72 -21.40
CA GLY A 116 -10.85 3.66 -22.35
C GLY A 116 -12.36 3.53 -22.39
N ILE A 117 -13.02 4.43 -23.13
CA ILE A 117 -14.46 4.36 -23.42
C ILE A 117 -14.62 4.06 -24.91
N CYS A 118 -15.37 3.00 -25.25
CA CYS A 118 -15.72 2.64 -26.62
C CYS A 118 -17.19 2.94 -26.91
N GLY A 119 -17.53 3.05 -28.20
CA GLY A 119 -18.87 3.42 -28.63
C GLY A 119 -19.02 3.51 -30.16
N PRO A 120 -20.08 4.17 -30.66
CA PRO A 120 -20.44 4.19 -32.09
C PRO A 120 -19.37 4.71 -33.07
N GLY A 121 -18.31 5.34 -32.57
CA GLY A 121 -17.18 5.81 -33.38
C GLY A 121 -15.80 5.45 -32.82
N ALA A 122 -15.73 4.59 -31.80
CA ALA A 122 -14.47 4.20 -31.18
C ALA A 122 -14.52 2.72 -30.78
N ALA A 123 -13.69 1.91 -31.42
CA ALA A 123 -13.50 0.51 -31.06
C ALA A 123 -12.28 0.35 -30.15
N CYS A 124 -12.24 -0.76 -29.42
CA CYS A 124 -11.06 -1.13 -28.65
C CYS A 124 -10.08 -1.91 -29.53
N ASP A 125 -8.80 -1.54 -29.49
CA ASP A 125 -7.75 -2.38 -30.08
C ASP A 125 -7.65 -3.72 -29.33
N ALA A 126 -7.42 -4.81 -30.07
CA ALA A 126 -7.11 -6.10 -29.45
C ALA A 126 -5.87 -5.99 -28.54
N PRO A 127 -5.83 -6.67 -27.37
CA PRO A 127 -6.76 -7.70 -26.90
C PRO A 127 -7.95 -7.16 -26.09
N ARG A 128 -8.20 -5.85 -26.12
CA ARG A 128 -9.25 -5.23 -25.31
C ARG A 128 -10.63 -5.49 -25.89
N ARG A 129 -11.64 -5.51 -25.03
CA ARG A 129 -13.04 -5.75 -25.39
C ARG A 129 -13.95 -4.69 -24.80
N CYS A 130 -15.04 -4.39 -25.50
CA CYS A 130 -16.05 -3.46 -25.00
C CYS A 130 -16.92 -4.16 -23.95
N GLU A 131 -16.94 -3.62 -22.73
CA GLU A 131 -17.82 -4.07 -21.66
C GLU A 131 -18.45 -2.90 -20.92
N LYS A 132 -19.63 -3.14 -20.35
CA LYS A 132 -20.26 -2.16 -19.45
C LYS A 132 -19.42 -1.97 -18.19
N ARG A 133 -19.15 -0.71 -17.85
CA ARG A 133 -18.47 -0.28 -16.62
C ARG A 133 -19.07 1.05 -16.17
N SER A 134 -18.96 1.34 -14.88
CA SER A 134 -19.43 2.63 -14.35
C SER A 134 -18.25 3.57 -14.10
N VAL A 135 -18.43 4.84 -14.46
CA VAL A 135 -17.42 5.89 -14.29
C VAL A 135 -18.05 7.15 -13.67
N CYS A 136 -17.25 7.88 -12.91
CA CYS A 136 -17.63 9.16 -12.34
C CYS A 136 -17.64 10.23 -13.43
N VAL A 137 -18.81 10.82 -13.65
CA VAL A 137 -19.02 11.90 -14.62
C VAL A 137 -19.64 13.07 -13.88
N ARG A 138 -19.19 14.30 -14.15
CA ARG A 138 -19.83 15.48 -13.57
C ARG A 138 -21.31 15.52 -13.98
N THR A 139 -22.17 15.92 -13.05
CA THR A 139 -23.61 16.06 -13.32
C THR A 139 -23.85 16.95 -14.54
N GLY A 140 -24.56 16.44 -15.54
CA GLY A 140 -24.87 17.15 -16.78
C GLY A 140 -23.82 16.98 -17.91
N GLU A 141 -22.69 16.34 -17.64
CA GLU A 141 -21.72 15.94 -18.67
C GLU A 141 -21.99 14.50 -19.15
N VAL A 142 -21.53 14.18 -20.36
CA VAL A 142 -21.58 12.82 -20.92
C VAL A 142 -20.15 12.33 -21.07
N ALA A 143 -19.88 11.12 -20.56
CA ALA A 143 -18.58 10.51 -20.72
C ALA A 143 -18.26 10.32 -22.20
N THR A 144 -17.17 10.92 -22.66
CA THR A 144 -16.80 10.91 -24.08
C THR A 144 -15.96 9.69 -24.41
N ALA A 145 -16.25 9.08 -25.56
CA ALA A 145 -15.40 8.05 -26.14
C ALA A 145 -13.97 8.58 -26.29
N TYR A 146 -13.04 7.95 -25.58
CA TYR A 146 -11.63 8.27 -25.61
C TYR A 146 -10.88 6.98 -25.35
N VAL A 147 -10.01 6.61 -26.28
CA VAL A 147 -9.09 5.49 -26.15
C VAL A 147 -7.69 6.10 -26.17
N PRO A 148 -6.97 6.13 -25.04
CA PRO A 148 -5.60 6.61 -25.02
C PRO A 148 -4.74 5.69 -25.91
N PRO A 149 -3.75 6.24 -26.64
CA PRO A 149 -2.89 5.43 -27.48
C PRO A 149 -2.16 4.35 -26.66
N PRO A 150 -1.88 3.19 -27.27
CA PRO A 150 -1.10 2.13 -26.61
C PRO A 150 0.24 2.68 -26.09
N GLY A 151 0.64 2.23 -24.91
CA GLY A 151 1.86 2.68 -24.22
C GLY A 151 1.66 3.78 -23.17
N GLN A 152 0.51 4.47 -23.15
CA GLN A 152 0.23 5.45 -22.07
C GLN A 152 -0.12 4.83 -20.72
N TYR A 153 -0.54 3.57 -20.71
CA TYR A 153 -0.85 2.81 -19.50
C TYR A 153 0.24 1.77 -19.16
N GLU A 154 1.34 1.77 -19.91
CA GLU A 154 2.47 0.87 -19.69
C GLU A 154 3.07 1.24 -18.35
N ALA A 155 2.92 0.31 -17.42
CA ALA A 155 3.01 0.57 -16.00
C ALA A 155 4.36 1.19 -15.61
N LYS A 156 4.40 2.53 -15.49
CA LYS A 156 5.02 3.09 -14.29
C LYS A 156 4.25 2.45 -13.15
N GLY A 157 4.88 1.44 -12.54
CA GLY A 157 4.26 0.35 -11.79
C GLY A 157 2.97 0.76 -11.10
N LEU A 158 1.95 -0.11 -11.22
CA LEU A 158 0.68 -0.07 -10.47
C LEU A 158 0.81 0.81 -9.23
N PRO A 159 -0.09 1.80 -9.01
CA PRO A 159 -0.01 2.67 -7.83
C PRO A 159 0.31 1.75 -6.67
N ARG A 160 1.48 1.96 -6.03
CA ARG A 160 1.93 1.15 -4.90
C ARG A 160 0.88 1.39 -3.82
N ARG A 161 -0.23 0.65 -3.89
CA ARG A 161 -1.29 0.66 -2.89
C ARG A 161 -0.54 0.34 -1.61
N SER A 162 -0.61 1.29 -0.70
CA SER A 162 -0.10 1.19 0.66
C SER A 162 -0.32 -0.22 1.15
N ILE A 163 0.78 -0.90 1.41
CA ILE A 163 0.82 -2.28 1.87
C ILE A 163 -0.03 -2.34 3.13
N GLY A 164 -1.20 -2.97 3.04
CA GLY A 164 -1.87 -3.45 4.24
C GLY A 164 -0.90 -4.40 4.94
N CYS A 165 -0.49 -4.04 6.16
CA CYS A 165 0.42 -4.80 7.00
C CYS A 165 -0.17 -6.18 7.33
N GLY A 166 0.00 -7.14 6.43
CA GLY A 166 -0.29 -8.54 6.72
C GLY A 166 0.91 -9.17 7.41
N GLY A 167 0.81 -9.37 8.72
CA GLY A 167 1.53 -10.39 9.49
C GLY A 167 2.95 -10.02 9.89
N CYS A 168 3.15 -9.73 11.18
CA CYS A 168 4.44 -9.81 11.83
C CYS A 168 4.92 -11.28 11.78
N ALA A 169 5.74 -11.63 10.79
CA ALA A 169 6.53 -12.85 10.84
C ALA A 169 7.70 -12.57 11.80
N VAL A 170 7.63 -13.17 12.98
CA VAL A 170 8.70 -13.16 13.97
C VAL A 170 9.82 -14.04 13.40
N GLY A 171 10.84 -13.41 12.82
CA GLY A 171 12.05 -14.11 12.40
C GLY A 171 12.84 -14.53 13.64
N GLU A 172 12.84 -15.83 13.93
CA GLU A 172 13.81 -16.46 14.81
C GLU A 172 15.17 -16.48 14.10
N GLU A 173 16.00 -15.47 14.27
CA GLU A 173 17.44 -15.59 14.03
C GLU A 173 18.25 -14.86 15.12
N GLY A 174 19.06 -15.64 15.84
CA GLY A 174 20.39 -15.23 16.25
C GLY A 174 20.57 -14.63 17.66
N GLY A 175 20.98 -15.49 18.60
CA GLY A 175 22.34 -15.42 19.13
C GLY A 175 22.71 -14.34 20.15
N ALA A 176 23.30 -14.84 21.25
CA ALA A 176 24.31 -14.16 22.07
C ALA A 176 23.87 -13.01 22.99
N ALA A 177 23.09 -13.33 24.03
CA ALA A 177 23.08 -12.53 25.27
C ALA A 177 22.85 -13.38 26.53
N ALA A 178 23.54 -14.53 26.64
CA ALA A 178 23.44 -15.42 27.81
C ALA A 178 24.65 -15.34 28.76
N ALA A 179 25.35 -14.20 28.82
CA ALA A 179 26.61 -14.10 29.58
C ALA A 179 26.54 -13.29 30.89
N PHE A 180 25.45 -12.60 31.24
CA PHE A 180 25.48 -11.63 32.36
C PHE A 180 24.59 -11.94 33.58
N LEU A 181 23.85 -13.05 33.62
CA LEU A 181 22.94 -13.34 34.75
C LEU A 181 23.33 -14.51 35.66
N VAL A 182 24.51 -15.12 35.47
CA VAL A 182 25.01 -16.17 36.39
C VAL A 182 25.88 -15.60 37.52
N GLY A 183 26.38 -14.37 37.38
CA GLY A 183 27.28 -13.75 38.38
C GLY A 183 26.60 -13.29 39.68
N ALA A 184 25.31 -12.93 39.65
CA ALA A 184 24.64 -12.34 40.82
C ALA A 184 24.18 -13.39 41.86
N ALA A 185 24.00 -14.66 41.47
CA ALA A 185 23.55 -15.71 42.38
C ALA A 185 24.66 -16.23 43.31
N PHE A 186 25.94 -16.12 42.92
CA PHE A 186 27.06 -16.64 43.73
C PHE A 186 27.49 -15.73 44.87
N VAL A 187 27.19 -14.43 44.81
CA VAL A 187 27.58 -13.47 45.86
C VAL A 187 26.63 -13.53 47.07
N LEU A 188 25.34 -13.81 46.86
CA LEU A 188 24.36 -13.89 47.95
C LEU A 188 24.45 -15.18 48.78
N ALA A 189 24.99 -16.28 48.23
CA ALA A 189 25.15 -17.54 48.97
C ALA A 189 26.33 -17.53 49.97
N ARG A 190 27.27 -16.58 49.87
CA ARG A 190 28.42 -16.49 50.78
C ARG A 190 28.16 -15.62 52.02
N ALA A 191 27.14 -14.78 52.00
CA ALA A 191 26.82 -13.86 53.10
C ALA A 191 26.08 -14.52 54.28
N THR A 192 25.45 -15.69 54.09
CA THR A 192 24.66 -16.35 55.14
C THR A 192 25.41 -17.39 55.96
N ARG A 193 26.65 -17.77 55.60
CA ARG A 193 27.46 -18.75 56.36
C ARG A 193 28.39 -18.16 57.43
N ARG A 194 28.44 -16.84 57.62
CA ARG A 194 29.30 -16.20 58.64
C ARG A 194 28.64 -15.90 59.99
N LYS A 195 27.38 -16.30 60.21
CA LYS A 195 26.64 -16.00 61.45
C LYS A 195 26.27 -17.24 62.30
N ALA A 196 26.99 -18.35 62.12
CA ALA A 196 26.79 -19.59 62.89
C ALA A 196 28.13 -20.20 63.37
N ARG A 197 28.99 -19.35 63.95
CA ARG A 197 30.06 -19.77 64.86
C ARG A 197 30.07 -18.84 66.04
#